data_AF-A0A1B0DJD7-F1
#
_entry.id   AF-A0A1B0DJD7-F1
#
_cell.length_a   1.000
_cell.length_b   1.000
_cell.length_c   1.000
_cell.angle_alpha   90.00
_cell.angle_beta   90.00
_cell.angle_gamma   90.00
#
_symmetry.space_group_name_H-M   'P 1'
#
loop_
_entity.id
_entity.type
_entity.pdbx_description
1 polymer ?
#
loop_
_entity_poly.entity_id
_entity_poly.type
_entity_poly.pdbx_seq_one_letter_code
_entity_poly.pdbx_strand_id
1 'polypeptide(L)'
;ILFGVAKCFDGFPQHHLERKSNIDATGSKSPVYDVNQLIVTNPCLVHYCGRGQECVVDASQMAKCVCQRFCTRRQKPVCGSDGEMYRNHCEMHRMSCLKGRKITLQHPDYCSQVTTRAPVTMCTPQEYEIMKDNLLLYSHARLISSDNNHSRDFLVSIMFSHYDQNNNGHL
;
A
#
# COMPACT_ATOMS: atom_id res chain seq x y z
N ILE A 1 7.01 3.80 43.29
CA ILE A 1 5.81 4.39 43.93
C ILE A 1 6.03 5.89 43.83
N LEU A 2 5.47 6.68 42.93
CA LEU A 2 4.15 6.66 42.29
C LEU A 2 4.22 7.28 40.88
N PHE A 3 3.34 6.77 40.03
CA PHE A 3 2.83 7.39 38.81
C PHE A 3 2.28 8.80 39.06
N GLY A 4 2.22 9.66 38.04
CA GLY A 4 1.40 10.87 38.17
C GLY A 4 1.43 11.84 36.99
N VAL A 5 0.75 11.49 35.91
CA VAL A 5 0.44 12.37 34.78
C VAL A 5 -0.70 13.33 35.19
N ALA A 6 -0.56 14.64 34.97
CA ALA A 6 -1.68 15.58 34.74
C ALA A 6 -1.12 16.95 34.34
N LYS A 7 -1.26 17.36 33.07
CA LYS A 7 -2.40 18.09 32.47
C LYS A 7 -2.20 19.61 32.47
N CYS A 8 -2.10 20.13 31.25
CA CYS A 8 -2.56 21.42 30.72
C CYS A 8 -3.06 22.47 31.72
N PHE A 9 -2.46 23.65 31.66
CA PHE A 9 -3.12 24.91 32.00
C PHE A 9 -3.00 25.85 30.81
N ASP A 10 -4.15 26.21 30.26
CA ASP A 10 -4.33 27.39 29.41
C ASP A 10 -3.89 28.66 30.17
N GLY A 11 -3.28 29.61 29.46
CA GLY A 11 -3.03 30.94 29.99
C GLY A 11 -1.95 31.71 29.26
N PHE A 12 -2.34 32.41 28.18
CA PHE A 12 -1.54 33.51 27.63
C PHE A 12 -1.23 34.55 28.74
N PRO A 13 -0.01 35.10 28.78
CA PRO A 13 0.11 36.52 28.44
C PRO A 13 1.31 36.83 27.53
N GLN A 14 1.11 37.77 26.61
CA GLN A 14 2.15 38.36 25.77
C GLN A 14 3.12 39.19 26.62
N HIS A 15 4.43 39.10 26.36
CA HIS A 15 5.33 40.27 26.27
C HIS A 15 6.68 39.89 25.62
N HIS A 16 6.88 40.40 24.40
CA HIS A 16 8.08 41.03 23.82
C HIS A 16 9.52 40.47 24.00
N LEU A 17 10.24 40.47 22.86
CA LEU A 17 11.71 40.46 22.63
C LEU A 17 12.38 39.07 22.78
N GLU A 18 13.30 38.60 21.93
CA GLU A 18 14.04 39.17 20.81
C GLU A 18 14.63 38.02 19.97
N ARG A 19 14.97 38.32 18.71
CA ARG A 19 15.54 37.43 17.69
C ARG A 19 16.83 36.76 18.18
N LYS A 20 16.91 35.43 18.22
CA LYS A 20 18.20 34.71 18.25
C LYS A 20 18.25 33.63 17.17
N SER A 21 19.06 33.92 16.16
CA SER A 21 19.53 32.97 15.15
C SER A 21 20.19 31.77 15.84
N ASN A 22 19.71 30.56 15.56
CA ASN A 22 20.37 29.35 16.03
C ASN A 22 21.41 28.92 14.97
N ILE A 23 22.69 28.91 15.37
CA ILE A 23 23.83 28.43 14.58
C ILE A 23 24.30 27.15 15.26
N ASP A 24 24.30 26.03 14.54
CA ASP A 24 24.87 24.78 15.05
C ASP A 24 26.40 24.86 15.12
N ALA A 25 26.98 24.13 16.07
CA ALA A 25 28.39 24.21 16.51
C ALA A 25 29.47 23.83 15.48
N THR A 26 29.13 23.72 14.19
CA THR A 26 30.07 23.43 13.09
C THR A 26 30.14 24.54 12.05
N GLY A 27 29.48 25.70 12.26
CA GLY A 27 29.57 26.84 11.35
C GLY A 27 28.92 26.60 9.96
N SER A 28 28.31 25.44 9.77
CA SER A 28 27.43 25.16 8.63
C SER A 28 26.08 25.82 8.90
N LYS A 29 25.77 26.90 8.18
CA LYS A 29 24.38 27.38 8.08
C LYS A 29 23.55 26.20 7.54
N SER A 30 22.75 25.56 8.37
CA SER A 30 21.64 24.77 7.86
C SER A 30 20.86 25.69 6.90
N PRO A 31 20.65 25.30 5.63
CA PRO A 31 19.90 26.13 4.71
C PRO A 31 18.49 26.23 5.28
N VAL A 32 18.14 27.39 5.84
CA VAL A 32 16.76 27.73 6.13
C VAL A 32 16.11 27.92 4.77
N TYR A 33 15.57 26.83 4.22
CA TYR A 33 14.74 26.91 3.03
C TYR A 33 13.48 27.67 3.42
N ASP A 34 13.29 28.85 2.83
CA ASP A 34 12.03 29.57 2.95
C ASP A 34 10.95 28.70 2.30
N VAL A 35 9.99 28.25 3.11
CA VAL A 35 8.89 27.38 2.67
C VAL A 35 8.12 28.05 1.52
N ASN A 36 8.04 29.39 1.52
CA ASN A 36 7.43 30.15 0.42
C ASN A 36 8.26 30.05 -0.87
N GLN A 37 9.60 30.11 -0.79
CA GLN A 37 10.46 29.92 -1.96
C GLN A 37 10.38 28.48 -2.51
N LEU A 38 10.22 27.49 -1.63
CA LEU A 38 10.07 26.09 -2.04
C LEU A 38 8.75 25.87 -2.78
N ILE A 39 7.66 26.48 -2.31
CA ILE A 39 6.34 26.44 -2.96
C ILE A 39 6.34 27.17 -4.30
N VAL A 40 7.00 28.33 -4.40
CA VAL A 40 7.16 29.06 -5.68
C VAL A 40 7.95 28.24 -6.69
N THR A 41 8.93 27.48 -6.25
CA THR A 41 9.77 26.64 -7.12
C THR A 41 9.04 25.37 -7.58
N ASN A 42 8.23 24.78 -6.71
CA ASN A 42 7.40 23.62 -7.05
C ASN A 42 6.02 23.70 -6.37
N PRO A 43 5.02 24.25 -7.08
CA PRO A 43 3.65 24.34 -6.56
C PRO A 43 3.01 22.98 -6.25
N CYS A 44 3.53 21.88 -6.81
CA CYS A 44 3.03 20.53 -6.53
C CYS A 44 3.37 20.02 -5.12
N LEU A 45 4.23 20.71 -4.36
CA LEU A 45 4.53 20.34 -2.98
C LEU A 45 3.31 20.49 -2.05
N VAL A 46 2.41 21.42 -2.38
CA VAL A 46 1.20 21.73 -1.58
C VAL A 46 -0.09 21.55 -2.36
N HIS A 47 -0.01 21.24 -3.66
CA HIS A 47 -1.19 21.04 -4.50
C HIS A 47 -1.65 19.57 -4.49
N TYR A 48 -2.88 19.35 -4.02
CA TYR A 48 -3.47 18.02 -3.95
C TYR A 48 -4.23 17.67 -5.24
N CYS A 49 -3.88 16.54 -5.85
CA CYS A 49 -4.61 15.96 -6.97
C CYS A 49 -5.46 14.76 -6.53
N GLY A 50 -6.57 14.53 -7.25
CA GLY A 50 -7.48 13.43 -6.98
C GLY A 50 -6.88 12.05 -7.24
N ARG A 51 -7.63 10.99 -6.90
CA ARG A 51 -7.19 9.61 -7.13
C ARG A 51 -6.97 9.34 -8.62
N GLY A 52 -5.84 8.70 -8.94
CA GLY A 52 -5.48 8.39 -10.33
C GLY A 52 -4.91 9.58 -11.08
N GLN A 53 -4.59 10.66 -10.37
CA GLN A 53 -3.93 11.84 -10.91
C GLN A 53 -2.59 12.07 -10.20
N GLU A 54 -1.68 12.71 -10.92
CA GLU A 54 -0.41 13.20 -10.38
C GLU A 54 -0.27 14.69 -10.70
N CYS A 55 0.40 15.42 -9.81
CA CYS A 55 0.67 16.84 -10.02
C CYS A 55 1.93 16.99 -10.87
N VAL A 56 1.83 17.82 -11.91
CA VAL A 56 2.96 18.26 -12.72
C VAL A 56 2.97 19.79 -12.75
N VAL A 57 4.16 20.38 -12.83
CA VAL A 57 4.30 21.82 -13.08
C VAL A 57 4.27 22.04 -14.59
N ASP A 58 3.40 22.93 -15.04
CA ASP A 58 3.28 23.27 -16.46
C ASP A 58 4.27 24.38 -16.89
N ALA A 59 4.21 24.77 -18.16
CA ALA A 59 5.09 25.80 -18.71
C ALA A 59 4.88 27.20 -18.08
N SER A 60 3.76 27.41 -17.40
CA SER A 60 3.42 28.64 -16.71
C SER A 60 3.83 28.63 -15.23
N GLN A 61 4.62 27.64 -14.80
CA GLN A 61 5.01 27.44 -13.40
C GLN A 61 3.80 27.26 -12.46
N MET A 62 2.72 26.67 -12.96
CA MET A 62 1.53 26.37 -12.18
C MET A 62 1.39 24.85 -11.96
N ALA A 63 0.88 24.47 -10.79
CA ALA A 63 0.50 23.09 -10.53
C ALA A 63 -0.70 22.70 -11.41
N LYS A 64 -0.56 21.57 -12.10
CA LYS A 64 -1.60 20.98 -12.94
C LYS A 64 -1.75 19.51 -12.62
N CYS A 65 -2.99 19.08 -12.37
CA CYS A 65 -3.29 17.66 -12.21
C CYS A 65 -3.46 16.99 -13.58
N VAL A 66 -2.69 15.94 -13.81
CA VAL A 66 -2.80 15.09 -15.01
C VAL A 66 -3.06 13.66 -14.58
N CYS A 67 -3.62 12.83 -15.47
CA CYS A 67 -3.78 11.42 -15.15
C CYS A 67 -2.43 10.77 -14.89
N GLN A 68 -2.38 9.91 -13.87
CA GLN A 68 -1.18 9.20 -13.46
C GLN A 68 -0.56 8.49 -14.66
N ARG A 69 0.71 8.74 -14.96
CA ARG A 69 1.37 8.09 -16.11
C ARG A 69 1.75 6.65 -15.80
N PHE A 70 2.20 6.40 -14.58
CA PHE A 70 2.73 5.10 -14.15
C PHE A 70 2.06 4.60 -12.89
N CYS A 71 1.75 3.31 -12.88
CA CYS A 71 1.30 2.59 -11.70
C CYS A 71 2.30 1.50 -11.31
N THR A 72 2.32 1.14 -10.03
CA THR A 72 3.17 0.04 -9.57
C THR A 72 2.78 -1.27 -10.25
N ARG A 73 3.77 -2.13 -10.51
CA ARG A 73 3.55 -3.44 -11.15
C ARG A 73 2.95 -4.49 -10.21
N ARG A 74 2.67 -4.15 -8.94
CA ARG A 74 2.07 -5.07 -7.95
C ARG A 74 0.68 -5.50 -8.43
N GLN A 75 0.45 -6.81 -8.42
CA GLN A 75 -0.84 -7.38 -8.81
C GLN A 75 -1.70 -7.54 -7.58
N LYS A 76 -2.81 -6.81 -7.55
CA LYS A 76 -3.88 -6.90 -6.53
C LYS A 76 -5.18 -6.61 -7.25
N PRO A 77 -5.72 -7.57 -8.02
CA PRO A 77 -6.80 -7.30 -8.96
C PRO A 77 -8.04 -6.76 -8.26
N VAL A 78 -8.72 -5.82 -8.91
CA VAL A 78 -9.93 -5.17 -8.39
C VAL A 78 -11.00 -5.10 -9.47
N CYS A 79 -12.26 -5.24 -9.08
CA CYS A 79 -13.40 -5.06 -9.96
C CYS A 79 -13.87 -3.61 -9.93
N GLY A 80 -14.00 -2.99 -11.11
CA GLY A 80 -14.56 -1.65 -11.27
C GLY A 80 -16.07 -1.66 -11.45
N SER A 81 -16.72 -0.55 -11.13
CA SER A 81 -18.15 -0.30 -11.38
C SER A 81 -18.52 -0.25 -12.85
N ASP A 82 -17.55 -0.38 -13.74
CA ASP A 82 -17.73 -0.47 -15.18
C ASP A 82 -17.62 -1.90 -15.71
N GLY A 83 -17.58 -2.89 -14.80
CA GLY A 83 -17.55 -4.31 -15.13
C GLY A 83 -16.19 -4.81 -15.58
N GLU A 84 -15.16 -3.95 -15.55
CA GLU A 84 -13.80 -4.30 -15.93
C GLU A 84 -12.95 -4.68 -14.69
N MET A 85 -12.11 -5.71 -14.87
CA MET A 85 -11.09 -6.08 -13.91
C MET A 85 -9.82 -5.28 -14.16
N TYR A 86 -9.30 -4.63 -13.12
CA TYR A 86 -8.07 -3.86 -13.16
C TYR A 86 -6.97 -4.59 -12.40
N ARG A 87 -5.72 -4.52 -12.90
CA ARG A 87 -4.55 -5.17 -12.29
C ARG A 87 -4.33 -4.75 -10.81
N ASN A 88 -4.65 -3.50 -10.49
CA ASN A 88 -4.64 -2.95 -9.14
C ASN A 88 -5.46 -1.64 -9.04
N HIS A 89 -5.61 -1.13 -7.81
CA HIS A 89 -6.30 0.13 -7.52
C HIS A 89 -5.75 1.34 -8.28
N CYS A 90 -4.44 1.42 -8.49
CA CYS A 90 -3.84 2.54 -9.22
C CYS A 90 -4.32 2.55 -10.67
N GLU A 91 -4.30 1.39 -11.34
CA GLU A 91 -4.78 1.27 -12.71
C GLU A 91 -6.28 1.59 -12.82
N MET A 92 -7.10 1.14 -11.86
CA MET A 92 -8.53 1.49 -11.82
C MET A 92 -8.75 3.01 -11.76
N HIS A 93 -8.06 3.70 -10.84
CA HIS A 93 -8.20 5.15 -10.72
C HIS A 93 -7.59 5.91 -11.90
N ARG A 94 -6.46 5.45 -12.43
CA ARG A 94 -5.86 5.99 -13.65
C ARG A 94 -6.83 5.91 -14.82
N MET A 95 -7.47 4.75 -15.02
CA MET A 95 -8.47 4.57 -16.07
C MET A 95 -9.72 5.41 -15.83
N SER A 96 -10.12 5.63 -14.58
CA SER A 96 -11.19 6.59 -14.24
C SER A 96 -10.84 8.01 -14.69
N CYS A 97 -9.60 8.45 -14.47
CA CYS A 97 -9.12 9.74 -14.95
C CYS A 97 -9.09 9.81 -16.48
N LEU A 98 -8.49 8.80 -17.14
CA LEU A 98 -8.34 8.76 -18.60
C LEU A 98 -9.68 8.72 -19.33
N LYS A 99 -10.65 7.96 -18.81
CA LYS A 99 -12.01 7.87 -19.38
C LYS A 99 -12.89 9.08 -19.01
N GLY A 100 -12.42 9.99 -18.14
CA GLY A 100 -13.19 11.15 -17.68
C GLY A 100 -14.46 10.78 -16.89
N ARG A 101 -14.54 9.57 -16.33
CA ARG A 101 -15.71 9.07 -15.60
C ARG A 101 -15.31 8.36 -14.33
N LYS A 102 -16.10 8.54 -13.27
CA LYS A 102 -15.82 7.93 -11.97
C LYS A 102 -16.01 6.40 -12.04
N ILE A 103 -14.95 5.66 -11.71
CA ILE A 103 -14.99 4.20 -11.56
C ILE A 103 -14.79 3.90 -10.07
N THR A 104 -15.76 3.25 -9.46
CA THR A 104 -15.71 2.86 -8.05
C THR A 104 -15.35 1.39 -7.93
N LEU A 105 -14.80 1.01 -6.78
CA LEU A 105 -14.58 -0.39 -6.45
C LEU A 105 -15.93 -1.10 -6.34
N GLN A 106 -16.02 -2.31 -6.90
CA GLN A 106 -17.14 -3.22 -6.74
C GLN A 106 -16.70 -4.56 -6.15
N HIS A 107 -17.68 -5.33 -5.68
CA HIS A 107 -17.45 -6.70 -5.25
C HIS A 107 -16.88 -7.53 -6.42
N PRO A 108 -15.90 -8.43 -6.20
CA PRO A 108 -15.31 -9.24 -7.27
C PRO A 108 -16.35 -9.92 -8.18
N ASP A 109 -17.45 -10.40 -7.60
CA ASP A 109 -18.52 -11.10 -8.33
C ASP A 109 -19.21 -10.23 -9.38
N TYR A 110 -19.20 -8.90 -9.24
CA TYR A 110 -19.79 -7.99 -10.21
C TYR A 110 -19.11 -8.13 -11.58
N CYS A 111 -17.79 -8.23 -11.62
CA CYS A 111 -17.04 -8.39 -12.87
C CYS A 111 -17.06 -9.84 -13.39
N SER A 112 -17.21 -10.82 -12.50
CA SER A 112 -17.38 -12.23 -12.88
C SER A 112 -18.68 -12.46 -13.66
N GLN A 113 -19.72 -11.68 -13.39
CA GLN A 113 -21.00 -11.77 -14.10
C GLN A 113 -21.00 -11.01 -15.43
N VAL A 114 -20.19 -9.96 -15.56
CA VAL A 114 -20.11 -9.11 -16.78
C VAL A 114 -19.12 -9.66 -17.81
N THR A 115 -18.14 -10.46 -17.39
CA THR A 115 -17.14 -11.07 -18.28
C THR A 115 -17.57 -12.44 -18.80
N THR A 116 -18.48 -12.49 -19.77
CA THR A 116 -18.73 -13.69 -20.60
C THR A 116 -17.58 -14.01 -21.58
N ARG A 117 -16.33 -13.75 -21.20
CA ARG A 117 -15.12 -14.07 -21.99
C ARG A 117 -13.95 -14.50 -21.11
N ALA A 118 -14.19 -15.57 -20.37
CA ALA A 118 -13.27 -16.63 -19.93
C ALA A 118 -13.81 -17.15 -18.58
N PRO A 119 -14.08 -18.45 -18.41
CA PRO A 119 -14.38 -18.97 -17.10
C PRO A 119 -13.12 -18.80 -16.26
N VAL A 120 -13.13 -17.85 -15.33
CA VAL A 120 -12.31 -18.01 -14.14
C VAL A 120 -12.93 -19.23 -13.47
N THR A 121 -12.28 -20.39 -13.57
CA THR A 121 -12.69 -21.56 -12.81
C THR A 121 -12.64 -21.12 -11.36
N MET A 122 -13.79 -20.85 -10.77
CA MET A 122 -13.85 -20.65 -9.33
C MET A 122 -13.33 -21.93 -8.70
N CYS A 123 -12.37 -21.79 -7.78
CA CYS A 123 -11.90 -22.95 -7.03
C CYS A 123 -13.09 -23.59 -6.34
N THR A 124 -13.16 -24.91 -6.37
CA THR A 124 -14.14 -25.66 -5.60
C THR A 124 -13.98 -25.34 -4.12
N PRO A 125 -15.05 -25.48 -3.29
CA PRO A 125 -14.94 -25.33 -1.84
C PRO A 125 -13.81 -26.19 -1.25
N GLN A 126 -13.57 -27.37 -1.83
CA GLN A 126 -12.48 -28.27 -1.43
C GLN A 126 -11.10 -27.67 -1.73
N GLU A 127 -10.89 -27.09 -2.91
CA GLU A 127 -9.63 -26.41 -3.26
C GLU A 127 -9.38 -25.16 -2.40
N TYR A 128 -10.44 -24.42 -2.05
CA TYR A 128 -10.34 -23.27 -1.15
C TYR A 128 -9.89 -23.69 0.25
N GLU A 129 -10.49 -24.75 0.81
CA GLU A 129 -10.12 -25.28 2.12
C GLU A 129 -8.68 -25.82 2.13
N ILE A 130 -8.27 -26.55 1.09
CA ILE A 130 -6.88 -27.01 0.92
C ILE A 130 -5.92 -25.81 0.90
N MET A 131 -6.25 -24.75 0.16
CA MET A 131 -5.39 -23.57 0.08
C MET A 131 -5.34 -22.80 1.41
N LYS A 132 -6.47 -22.69 2.11
CA LYS A 132 -6.57 -22.08 3.43
C LYS A 132 -5.70 -22.82 4.45
N ASP A 133 -5.79 -24.14 4.48
CA ASP A 133 -5.02 -24.99 5.40
C ASP A 133 -3.52 -24.95 5.08
N ASN A 134 -3.15 -24.98 3.81
CA ASN A 134 -1.76 -24.81 3.38
C ASN A 134 -1.18 -23.44 3.77
N LEU A 135 -1.98 -22.37 3.66
CA LEU A 135 -1.55 -21.03 4.06
C LEU A 135 -1.41 -20.89 5.58
N LEU A 136 -2.33 -21.50 6.33
CA LEU A 136 -2.24 -21.60 7.78
C LEU A 136 -1.00 -22.39 8.19
N LEU A 137 -0.74 -23.53 7.57
CA LEU A 137 0.46 -24.33 7.83
C LEU A 137 1.74 -23.56 7.52
N TYR A 138 1.81 -22.87 6.37
CA TYR A 138 2.95 -22.03 6.00
C TYR A 138 3.20 -20.89 6.99
N SER A 139 2.14 -20.24 7.48
CA SER A 139 2.26 -19.18 8.49
C SER A 139 2.72 -19.71 9.84
N HIS A 140 2.20 -20.86 10.28
CA HIS A 140 2.67 -21.54 11.49
C HIS A 140 4.13 -21.98 11.37
N ALA A 141 4.51 -22.56 10.22
CA ALA A 141 5.88 -22.95 9.91
C ALA A 141 6.85 -21.76 9.97
N ARG A 142 6.46 -20.61 9.42
CA ARG A 142 7.24 -19.36 9.49
C ARG A 142 7.38 -18.79 10.89
N LEU A 143 6.41 -19.03 11.77
CA LEU A 143 6.45 -18.60 13.17
C LEU A 143 7.31 -19.55 14.01
N ILE A 144 7.37 -20.84 13.65
CA ILE A 144 8.16 -21.88 14.33
C ILE A 144 9.61 -21.91 13.82
N SER A 145 9.91 -21.33 12.65
CA SER A 145 11.26 -21.29 12.06
C SER A 145 12.23 -20.33 12.77
N SER A 146 12.08 -20.13 14.08
CA SER A 146 13.17 -19.72 14.96
C SER A 146 14.14 -20.90 15.09
N ASP A 147 14.94 -21.08 14.05
CA ASP A 147 16.30 -21.63 14.04
C ASP A 147 16.53 -23.00 14.70
N ASN A 148 15.96 -24.08 14.15
CA ASN A 148 16.43 -25.44 14.44
C ASN A 148 16.27 -26.37 13.22
N ASN A 149 17.30 -27.18 12.95
CA ASN A 149 17.34 -28.15 11.85
C ASN A 149 16.14 -29.14 11.91
N HIS A 150 15.69 -29.43 13.12
CA HIS A 150 14.50 -30.24 13.40
C HIS A 150 13.20 -29.69 12.79
N SER A 151 13.08 -28.36 12.70
CA SER A 151 11.92 -27.71 12.07
C SER A 151 11.95 -27.86 10.54
N ARG A 152 13.13 -27.95 9.92
CA ARG A 152 13.27 -28.21 8.48
C ARG A 152 12.91 -29.66 8.17
N ASP A 153 13.42 -30.60 8.96
CA ASP A 153 13.13 -32.02 8.81
C ASP A 153 11.64 -32.31 9.02
N PHE A 154 11.01 -31.63 9.98
CA PHE A 154 9.57 -31.72 10.22
C PHE A 154 8.76 -31.17 9.04
N LEU A 155 9.15 -30.02 8.47
CA LEU A 155 8.46 -29.46 7.29
C LEU A 155 8.62 -30.33 6.05
N VAL A 156 9.83 -30.85 5.82
CA VAL A 156 10.08 -31.80 4.73
C VAL A 156 9.24 -33.05 4.95
N SER A 157 9.22 -33.63 6.15
CA SER A 157 8.40 -34.80 6.49
C SER A 157 6.89 -34.59 6.26
N ILE A 158 6.34 -33.44 6.68
CA ILE A 158 4.94 -33.09 6.43
C ILE A 158 4.67 -32.97 4.93
N MET A 159 5.52 -32.25 4.19
CA MET A 159 5.37 -32.13 2.73
C MET A 159 5.39 -33.50 2.06
N PHE A 160 6.33 -34.38 2.41
CA PHE A 160 6.39 -35.74 1.88
C PHE A 160 5.12 -36.54 2.18
N SER A 161 4.59 -36.49 3.40
CA SER A 161 3.34 -37.21 3.76
C SER A 161 2.09 -36.72 3.04
N HIS A 162 2.07 -35.45 2.60
CA HIS A 162 0.94 -34.91 1.84
C HIS A 162 0.96 -35.28 0.36
N TYR A 163 2.14 -35.58 -0.20
CA TYR A 163 2.29 -35.93 -1.61
C TYR A 163 2.45 -37.44 -1.85
N ASP A 164 2.97 -38.19 -0.87
CA ASP A 164 3.03 -39.66 -0.88
C ASP A 164 1.65 -40.26 -0.53
N GLN A 165 0.70 -40.13 -1.46
CA GLN A 165 -0.69 -40.57 -1.27
C GLN A 165 -0.85 -42.09 -1.16
N ASN A 166 0.14 -42.87 -1.59
CA ASN A 166 0.15 -44.33 -1.49
C ASN A 166 1.07 -44.85 -0.38
N ASN A 167 1.67 -43.95 0.42
CA ASN A 167 2.45 -44.21 1.62
C ASN A 167 3.59 -45.22 1.39
N ASN A 168 4.21 -45.17 0.21
CA ASN A 168 5.28 -46.10 -0.19
C ASN A 168 6.69 -45.54 0.08
N GLY A 169 6.79 -44.32 0.62
CA GLY A 169 8.04 -43.62 0.90
C GLY A 169 8.68 -42.96 -0.33
N HIS A 170 7.99 -42.94 -1.48
CA HIS A 170 8.44 -42.38 -2.75
C HIS A 170 7.33 -41.50 -3.37
N LEU A 171 7.73 -40.36 -3.91
CA LEU A 171 6.85 -39.44 -4.63
C LEU A 171 6.60 -39.92 -6.06
#